data_AF-A0A1V2NEF2-F1
#
_entry.id   AF-A0A1V2NEF2-F1
#
_cell.length_a   1.000
_cell.length_b   1.000
_cell.length_c   1.000
_cell.angle_alpha   90.00
_cell.angle_beta   90.00
_cell.angle_gamma   90.00
#
_symmetry.space_group_name_H-M   'P 1'
#
loop_
_entity.id
_entity.type
_entity.pdbx_description
1 polymer ?
#
loop_
_entity_poly.entity_id
_entity_poly.type
_entity_poly.pdbx_seq_one_letter_code
_entity_poly.pdbx_strand_id
1 'polypeptide(L)'
;MQKRGCGIRTGIEYRERLSPSLWALVAAAVCGPMAALVFSPIDTTVALVVGLLVSVGIVSALVGLSPVVEVRDGELRAGRAHIPVEYLGVPAGVVADEARTARGSGLDRRAWHLIRGGIDGIVTVPVTDPDDPTPLWVVSTRTPDRLVAAIQRAQVRLRTPGR
;
A
#
# COMPACT_ATOMS: atom_id res chain seq x y z
N MET A 1 -6.02 34.93 32.12
CA MET A 1 -6.42 33.50 32.05
C MET A 1 -6.84 33.19 30.62
N GLN A 2 -5.92 32.70 29.78
CA GLN A 2 -6.18 32.39 28.37
C GLN A 2 -6.13 30.88 28.21
N LYS A 3 -7.31 30.25 28.07
CA LYS A 3 -7.44 28.82 27.73
C LYS A 3 -6.87 28.62 26.33
N ARG A 4 -5.60 28.21 26.24
CA ARG A 4 -5.04 27.67 25.00
C ARG A 4 -5.74 26.33 24.75
N GLY A 5 -6.79 26.36 23.94
CA GLY A 5 -7.35 25.15 23.34
C GLY A 5 -6.23 24.47 22.55
N CYS A 6 -5.74 23.36 23.08
CA CYS A 6 -4.84 22.46 22.39
C CYS A 6 -5.64 21.88 21.20
N GLY A 7 -5.48 22.49 20.03
CA GLY A 7 -5.93 21.89 18.79
C GLY A 7 -5.17 20.57 18.66
N ILE A 8 -5.87 19.46 18.80
CA ILE A 8 -5.35 18.13 18.51
C ILE A 8 -4.82 18.22 17.09
N ARG A 9 -3.48 18.23 16.93
CA ARG A 9 -2.87 18.06 15.62
C ARG A 9 -3.26 16.64 15.19
N THR A 10 -4.32 16.55 14.40
CA THR A 10 -4.69 15.43 13.55
C THR A 10 -3.57 15.25 12.54
N GLY A 11 -2.48 14.67 13.04
CA GLY A 11 -1.20 14.53 12.36
C GLY A 11 -1.17 13.18 11.68
N ILE A 12 -0.81 13.18 10.40
CA ILE A 12 -0.46 11.97 9.67
C ILE A 12 0.76 11.35 10.38
N GLU A 13 0.56 10.22 11.05
CA GLU A 13 1.63 9.52 11.77
C GLU A 13 2.49 8.71 10.80
N TYR A 14 1.88 8.24 9.70
CA TYR A 14 2.56 7.52 8.65
C TYR A 14 1.85 7.68 7.32
N ARG A 15 2.61 7.85 6.24
CA ARG A 15 2.09 7.81 4.87
C ARG A 15 3.14 7.27 3.93
N GLU A 16 2.82 6.15 3.28
CA GLU A 16 3.66 5.51 2.29
C GLU A 16 2.86 5.30 1.01
N ARG A 17 3.39 5.80 -0.10
CA ARG A 17 2.87 5.46 -1.42
C ARG A 17 3.64 4.25 -1.91
N LEU A 18 2.94 3.14 -2.11
CA LEU A 18 3.53 1.92 -2.61
C LEU A 18 3.79 2.08 -4.11
N SER A 19 4.75 2.88 -4.55
CA SER A 19 5.05 3.10 -5.97
C SER A 19 5.41 1.79 -6.70
N PRO A 20 5.19 1.69 -8.02
CA PRO A 20 5.60 0.52 -8.80
C PRO A 20 7.07 0.18 -8.58
N SER A 21 7.40 -1.10 -8.57
CA SER A 21 8.80 -1.55 -8.52
C SER A 21 9.51 -1.17 -9.82
N LEU A 22 10.85 -1.03 -9.74
CA LEU A 22 11.67 -0.73 -10.91
C LEU A 22 11.45 -1.78 -12.02
N TRP A 23 11.34 -3.07 -11.65
CA TRP A 23 11.02 -4.15 -12.58
C TRP A 23 9.66 -4.00 -13.25
N ALA A 24 8.63 -3.52 -12.54
CA ALA A 24 7.33 -3.26 -13.16
C ALA A 24 7.42 -2.11 -14.18
N LEU A 25 8.23 -1.08 -13.90
CA LEU A 25 8.49 0.01 -14.85
C LEU A 25 9.30 -0.47 -16.07
N VAL A 26 10.29 -1.33 -15.86
CA VAL A 26 11.06 -1.95 -16.95
C VAL A 26 10.16 -2.83 -17.82
N ALA A 27 9.35 -3.69 -17.22
CA ALA A 27 8.38 -4.51 -17.95
C ALA A 27 7.39 -3.66 -18.75
N ALA A 28 6.89 -2.56 -18.17
CA ALA A 28 6.05 -1.61 -18.87
C ALA A 28 6.76 -0.92 -20.05
N ALA A 29 8.04 -0.57 -19.89
CA ALA A 29 8.83 0.04 -20.95
C ALA A 29 9.03 -0.91 -22.15
N VAL A 30 9.08 -2.23 -21.93
CA VAL A 30 9.20 -3.25 -22.98
C VAL A 30 7.91 -3.37 -23.82
N CYS A 31 6.74 -3.04 -23.25
CA CYS A 31 5.48 -3.05 -24.00
C CYS A 31 5.46 -2.05 -25.17
N GLY A 32 6.16 -0.92 -25.07
CA GLY A 32 6.23 0.07 -26.15
C GLY A 32 6.90 -0.45 -27.41
N PRO A 33 8.14 -0.97 -27.35
CA PRO A 33 8.78 -1.64 -28.47
C PRO A 33 7.95 -2.79 -29.04
N MET A 34 7.30 -3.60 -28.20
CA MET A 34 6.41 -4.67 -28.69
C MET A 34 5.23 -4.10 -29.49
N ALA A 35 4.60 -3.04 -28.99
CA ALA A 35 3.52 -2.36 -29.71
C ALA A 35 4.03 -1.74 -31.03
N ALA A 36 5.21 -1.11 -31.01
CA ALA A 36 5.81 -0.52 -32.22
C ALA A 36 6.09 -1.59 -33.29
N LEU A 37 6.59 -2.77 -32.91
CA LEU A 37 6.88 -3.85 -33.85
C LEU A 37 5.63 -4.32 -34.63
N VAL A 38 4.44 -4.29 -34.01
CA VAL A 38 3.17 -4.65 -34.66
C VAL A 38 2.82 -3.70 -35.80
N PHE A 39 3.12 -2.40 -35.65
CA PHE A 39 2.80 -1.37 -36.65
C PHE A 39 3.97 -1.05 -37.59
N SER A 40 5.15 -1.63 -37.35
CA SER A 40 6.34 -1.49 -38.19
C SER A 40 6.13 -1.79 -39.68
N PRO A 41 5.32 -2.79 -40.12
CA PRO A 41 5.13 -3.07 -41.54
C PRO A 41 4.22 -2.05 -42.25
N ILE A 42 3.53 -1.17 -41.52
CA ILE A 42 2.63 -0.15 -42.10
C ILE A 42 3.39 1.15 -42.31
N ASP A 43 3.93 1.72 -41.23
CA ASP A 43 4.70 2.96 -41.26
C ASP A 43 5.55 3.09 -39.98
N THR A 44 6.82 3.45 -40.14
CA THR A 44 7.77 3.56 -39.02
C THR A 44 7.42 4.71 -38.08
N THR A 45 6.89 5.82 -38.59
CA THR A 45 6.49 6.97 -37.76
C THR A 45 5.29 6.61 -36.90
N VAL A 46 4.27 5.98 -37.49
CA VAL A 46 3.09 5.48 -36.77
C VAL A 46 3.49 4.46 -35.71
N ALA A 47 4.39 3.53 -36.04
CA ALA A 47 4.91 2.54 -35.10
C ALA A 47 5.56 3.19 -33.87
N LEU A 48 6.43 4.18 -34.07
CA LEU A 48 7.11 4.89 -32.97
C LEU A 48 6.12 5.68 -32.11
N VAL A 49 5.15 6.37 -32.72
CA VAL A 49 4.13 7.13 -31.98
C VAL A 49 3.26 6.21 -31.13
N VAL A 50 2.77 5.10 -31.69
CA VAL A 50 1.95 4.14 -30.94
C VAL A 50 2.76 3.49 -29.81
N GLY A 51 4.00 3.06 -30.09
CA GLY A 51 4.88 2.50 -29.06
C GLY A 51 5.12 3.46 -27.90
N LEU A 52 5.36 4.74 -28.20
CA LEU A 52 5.52 5.78 -27.17
C LEU A 52 4.24 5.97 -26.36
N LEU A 53 3.09 6.10 -27.01
CA LEU A 53 1.79 6.29 -26.33
C LEU A 53 1.45 5.10 -25.42
N VAL A 54 1.70 3.87 -25.88
CA VAL A 54 1.49 2.66 -25.08
C VAL A 54 2.42 2.64 -23.86
N SER A 55 3.72 2.90 -24.05
CA SER A 55 4.67 2.98 -22.92
C SER A 55 4.27 4.04 -21.90
N VAL A 56 3.99 5.27 -22.36
CA VAL A 56 3.60 6.38 -21.48
C VAL A 56 2.27 6.07 -20.79
N GLY A 57 1.30 5.49 -21.50
CA GLY A 57 0.02 5.09 -20.95
C GLY A 57 0.14 4.05 -19.84
N ILE A 58 0.91 2.99 -20.06
CA ILE A 58 1.13 1.92 -19.07
C ILE A 58 1.89 2.45 -17.85
N VAL A 59 2.96 3.24 -18.05
CA VAL A 59 3.73 3.82 -16.95
C VAL A 59 2.85 4.78 -16.13
N SER A 60 2.08 5.63 -16.80
CA SER A 60 1.16 6.56 -16.14
C SER A 60 0.08 5.83 -15.35
N ALA A 61 -0.48 4.74 -15.90
CA ALA A 61 -1.42 3.89 -15.18
C ALA A 61 -0.78 3.23 -13.94
N LEU A 62 0.41 2.65 -14.07
CA LEU A 62 1.12 2.03 -12.94
C LEU A 62 1.41 3.00 -11.79
N VAL A 63 1.73 4.25 -12.12
CA VAL A 63 1.95 5.32 -11.15
C VAL A 63 0.61 5.84 -10.59
N GLY A 64 -0.40 6.05 -11.44
CA GLY A 64 -1.72 6.54 -11.05
C GLY A 64 -2.45 5.60 -10.10
N LEU A 65 -2.48 4.30 -10.41
CA LEU A 65 -3.13 3.26 -9.61
C LEU A 65 -2.32 2.84 -8.37
N SER A 66 -1.27 3.57 -8.00
CA SER A 66 -0.47 3.16 -6.84
C SER A 66 -1.22 3.39 -5.53
N PRO A 67 -1.47 2.32 -4.75
CA PRO A 67 -2.16 2.43 -3.48
C PRO A 67 -1.30 3.20 -2.47
N VAL A 68 -1.99 3.95 -1.61
CA VAL A 68 -1.40 4.67 -0.48
C VAL A 68 -1.78 3.91 0.79
N VAL A 69 -0.77 3.67 1.63
CA VAL A 69 -0.95 3.18 2.99
C VAL A 69 -0.70 4.36 3.91
N GLU A 70 -1.66 4.73 4.73
CA GLU A 70 -1.51 5.84 5.68
C GLU A 70 -2.10 5.46 7.04
N VAL A 71 -1.44 5.89 8.12
CA VAL A 71 -1.99 5.88 9.46
C VAL A 71 -2.26 7.33 9.83
N ARG A 72 -3.53 7.66 9.97
CA ARG A 72 -3.99 9.04 10.17
C ARG A 72 -5.13 9.04 11.17
N ASP A 73 -5.06 9.95 12.13
CA ASP A 73 -6.15 10.23 13.07
C ASP A 73 -6.67 9.00 13.83
N GLY A 74 -5.78 8.01 14.08
CA GLY A 74 -6.17 6.77 14.73
C GLY A 74 -6.82 5.74 13.81
N GLU A 75 -6.75 5.92 12.49
CA GLU A 75 -7.20 4.96 11.48
C GLU A 75 -6.02 4.46 10.64
N LEU A 76 -6.00 3.17 10.37
CA LEU A 76 -5.16 2.57 9.34
C LEU A 76 -5.93 2.56 8.02
N ARG A 77 -5.35 3.16 6.98
CA ARG A 77 -5.90 3.19 5.63
C ARG A 77 -4.96 2.44 4.70
N ALA A 78 -5.49 1.42 4.04
CA ALA A 78 -4.76 0.61 3.07
C ALA A 78 -5.53 0.63 1.74
N GLY A 79 -5.14 1.54 0.84
CA GLY A 79 -5.82 1.72 -0.44
C GLY A 79 -7.23 2.30 -0.27
N ARG A 80 -8.26 1.48 -0.53
CA ARG A 80 -9.68 1.89 -0.41
C ARG A 80 -10.29 1.51 0.94
N ALA A 81 -9.68 0.60 1.69
CA ALA A 81 -10.17 0.18 3.00
C ALA A 81 -9.55 1.03 4.11
N HIS A 82 -10.35 1.35 5.12
CA HIS A 82 -9.92 2.02 6.34
C HIS A 82 -10.48 1.29 7.56
N ILE A 83 -9.68 1.20 8.63
CA ILE A 83 -10.08 0.58 9.88
C ILE A 83 -9.51 1.38 11.07
N PRO A 84 -10.32 1.72 12.08
CA PRO A 84 -9.83 2.33 13.31
C PRO A 84 -8.81 1.41 14.01
N VAL A 85 -7.71 1.97 14.52
CA VAL A 85 -6.64 1.17 15.15
C VAL A 85 -7.05 0.54 16.49
N GLU A 86 -8.19 0.94 17.05
CA GLU A 86 -8.80 0.33 18.23
C GLU A 86 -9.31 -1.09 17.97
N TYR A 87 -9.73 -1.37 16.73
CA TYR A 87 -10.15 -2.69 16.27
C TYR A 87 -9.00 -3.54 15.74
N LEU A 88 -7.78 -3.01 15.79
CA LEU A 88 -6.58 -3.73 15.39
C LEU A 88 -5.92 -4.36 16.62
N GLY A 89 -5.51 -5.62 16.46
CA GLY A 89 -4.67 -6.35 17.40
C GLY A 89 -3.20 -5.94 17.31
N VAL A 90 -2.30 -6.84 17.69
CA VAL A 90 -0.85 -6.60 17.67
C VAL A 90 -0.34 -6.69 16.24
N PRO A 91 0.19 -5.59 15.65
CA PRO A 91 0.77 -5.63 14.31
C PRO A 91 2.11 -6.38 14.31
N ALA A 92 2.30 -7.27 13.34
CA ALA A 92 3.54 -8.01 13.12
C ALA A 92 4.12 -7.68 11.75
N GLY A 93 5.36 -7.16 11.73
CA GLY A 93 6.11 -6.94 10.49
C GLY A 93 6.89 -8.21 10.14
N VAL A 94 6.64 -8.75 8.95
CA VAL A 94 7.32 -9.95 8.43
C VAL A 94 8.04 -9.61 7.12
N VAL A 95 9.20 -10.24 6.91
CA VAL A 95 10.09 -10.02 5.75
C VAL A 95 10.53 -11.38 5.18
N ALA A 96 11.03 -11.40 3.95
CA ALA A 96 11.62 -12.57 3.31
C ALA A 96 10.66 -13.79 3.21
N ASP A 97 11.00 -14.95 3.75
CA ASP A 97 10.22 -16.19 3.57
C ASP A 97 8.89 -16.18 4.30
N GLU A 98 8.81 -15.51 5.46
CA GLU A 98 7.55 -15.31 6.18
C GLU A 98 6.62 -14.40 5.37
N ALA A 99 7.16 -13.36 4.74
CA ALA A 99 6.40 -12.52 3.83
C ALA A 99 5.96 -13.28 2.57
N ARG A 100 6.81 -14.16 2.02
CA ARG A 100 6.45 -15.01 0.87
C ARG A 100 5.31 -15.96 1.22
N THR A 101 5.36 -16.55 2.41
CA THR A 101 4.30 -17.42 2.94
C THR A 101 3.00 -16.64 3.12
N ALA A 102 3.05 -15.46 3.75
CA ALA A 102 1.89 -14.60 3.94
C ALA A 102 1.26 -14.09 2.62
N ARG A 103 2.04 -14.00 1.52
CA ARG A 103 1.53 -13.68 0.17
C ARG A 103 1.05 -14.89 -0.61
N GLY A 104 1.38 -16.10 -0.16
CA GLY A 104 1.18 -17.34 -0.90
C GLY A 104 0.32 -18.31 -0.11
N SER A 105 0.94 -19.35 0.42
CA SER A 105 0.28 -20.46 1.11
C SER A 105 -0.42 -20.07 2.42
N GLY A 106 -0.02 -18.96 3.04
CA GLY A 106 -0.61 -18.42 4.26
C GLY A 106 -1.75 -17.42 4.03
N LEU A 107 -2.23 -17.24 2.79
CA LEU A 107 -3.36 -16.36 2.48
C LEU A 107 -4.67 -16.92 3.05
N ASP A 108 -5.23 -16.24 4.05
CA ASP A 108 -6.60 -16.48 4.50
C ASP A 108 -7.58 -15.78 3.55
N ARG A 109 -8.53 -16.48 2.94
CA ARG A 109 -9.49 -15.85 2.00
C ARG A 109 -10.34 -14.74 2.63
N ARG A 110 -10.51 -14.74 3.95
CA ARG A 110 -11.29 -13.73 4.67
C ARG A 110 -10.47 -12.49 4.99
N ALA A 111 -9.15 -12.55 4.89
CA ALA A 111 -8.29 -11.44 5.21
C ALA A 111 -8.34 -10.35 4.12
N TRP A 112 -8.17 -9.09 4.55
CA TRP A 112 -7.98 -7.99 3.64
C TRP A 112 -6.53 -7.96 3.17
N HIS A 113 -6.32 -8.04 1.85
CA HIS A 113 -4.97 -8.06 1.27
C HIS A 113 -4.71 -6.81 0.46
N LEU A 114 -3.69 -6.06 0.85
CA LEU A 114 -3.08 -5.04 0.03
C LEU A 114 -1.67 -5.48 -0.33
N ILE A 115 -1.58 -6.45 -1.24
CA ILE A 115 -0.29 -7.00 -1.69
C ILE A 115 0.13 -6.30 -2.98
N ARG A 116 1.36 -5.78 -3.01
CA ARG A 116 1.95 -5.22 -4.22
C ARG A 116 3.25 -5.93 -4.57
N GLY A 117 3.33 -6.39 -5.83
CA GLY A 117 4.52 -7.05 -6.37
C GLY A 117 5.75 -6.12 -6.38
N GLY A 118 6.90 -6.68 -5.99
CA GLY A 118 8.18 -5.96 -5.94
C GLY A 118 8.41 -5.11 -4.69
N ILE A 119 7.64 -5.36 -3.64
CA ILE A 119 7.92 -4.90 -2.27
C ILE A 119 8.11 -6.18 -1.44
N ASP A 120 9.14 -6.27 -0.60
CA ASP A 120 9.43 -7.49 0.16
C ASP A 120 8.80 -7.49 1.55
N GLY A 121 8.63 -6.33 2.18
CA GLY A 121 8.03 -6.23 3.51
C GLY A 121 6.50 -6.40 3.51
N ILE A 122 6.00 -7.04 4.55
CA ILE A 122 4.57 -7.18 4.86
C ILE A 122 4.34 -6.84 6.32
N VAL A 123 3.22 -6.22 6.59
CA VAL A 123 2.69 -6.09 7.94
C VAL A 123 1.35 -6.81 7.99
N THR A 124 1.26 -7.73 8.93
CA THR A 124 0.06 -8.50 9.23
C THR A 124 -0.54 -7.97 10.53
N VAL A 125 -1.82 -7.62 10.53
CA VAL A 125 -2.50 -7.05 11.69
C VAL A 125 -3.80 -7.80 11.91
N PRO A 126 -3.97 -8.52 13.03
CA PRO A 126 -5.24 -9.16 13.37
C PRO A 126 -6.31 -8.10 13.60
N VAL A 127 -7.55 -8.41 13.22
CA VAL A 127 -8.72 -7.58 13.55
C VAL A 127 -9.38 -8.21 14.77
N THR A 128 -9.66 -7.38 15.77
CA THR A 128 -10.29 -7.78 17.03
C THR A 128 -11.77 -7.42 17.11
N ASP A 129 -12.32 -6.80 16.07
CA ASP A 129 -13.74 -6.50 15.95
C ASP A 129 -14.55 -7.80 15.74
N PRO A 130 -15.47 -8.17 16.66
CA PRO A 130 -16.29 -9.36 16.51
C PRO A 130 -17.34 -9.25 15.38
N ASP A 131 -17.68 -8.03 14.95
CA ASP A 131 -18.69 -7.78 13.92
C ASP A 131 -18.07 -7.70 12.51
N ASP A 132 -16.73 -7.64 12.40
CA ASP A 132 -16.02 -7.62 11.11
C ASP A 132 -15.77 -9.06 10.60
N PRO A 133 -16.24 -9.43 9.40
CA PRO A 133 -15.93 -10.72 8.79
C PRO A 133 -14.44 -10.89 8.41
N THR A 134 -13.64 -9.83 8.51
CA THR A 134 -12.22 -9.76 8.10
C THR A 134 -11.30 -10.03 9.30
N PRO A 135 -10.78 -11.24 9.52
CA PRO A 135 -10.02 -11.56 10.74
C PRO A 135 -8.62 -10.93 10.77
N LEU A 136 -8.11 -10.50 9.60
CA LEU A 136 -6.71 -10.15 9.43
C LEU A 136 -6.54 -9.16 8.28
N TRP A 137 -5.61 -8.22 8.45
CA TRP A 137 -5.16 -7.31 7.40
C TRP A 137 -3.71 -7.63 7.05
N VAL A 138 -3.44 -7.86 5.77
CA VAL A 138 -2.10 -8.17 5.24
C VAL A 138 -1.72 -7.07 4.25
N VAL A 139 -0.80 -6.20 4.64
CA VAL A 139 -0.44 -4.98 3.91
C VAL A 139 1.03 -5.01 3.51
N SER A 140 1.34 -4.84 2.23
CA SER A 140 2.73 -4.68 1.78
C SER A 140 3.26 -3.28 2.12
N THR A 141 4.50 -3.20 2.57
CA THR A 141 5.18 -1.95 2.90
C THR A 141 6.69 -2.10 2.73
N ARG A 142 7.39 -1.05 2.29
CA ARG A 142 8.86 -1.05 2.22
C ARG A 142 9.50 -0.82 3.59
N THR A 143 8.75 -0.30 4.55
CA THR A 143 9.23 -0.05 5.90
C THR A 143 8.28 -0.67 6.93
N PRO A 144 8.31 -2.02 7.08
CA PRO A 144 7.42 -2.74 7.99
C PRO A 144 7.53 -2.24 9.43
N ASP A 145 8.75 -2.01 9.93
CA ASP A 145 8.98 -1.50 11.28
C ASP A 145 8.33 -0.13 11.52
N ARG A 146 8.35 0.75 10.51
CA ARG A 146 7.74 2.08 10.65
C ARG A 146 6.22 2.02 10.68
N LEU A 147 5.62 1.13 9.89
CA LEU A 147 4.17 0.93 9.86
C LEU A 147 3.70 0.29 11.17
N VAL A 148 4.39 -0.75 11.66
CA VAL A 148 4.14 -1.37 12.98
C VAL A 148 4.22 -0.31 14.09
N ALA A 149 5.30 0.48 14.12
CA ALA A 149 5.49 1.52 15.12
C ALA A 149 4.45 2.65 15.01
N ALA A 150 3.93 2.94 13.82
CA ALA A 150 2.87 3.94 13.64
C ALA A 150 1.53 3.42 14.19
N ILE A 151 1.15 2.18 13.89
CA ILE A 151 -0.08 1.56 14.42
C ILE A 151 -0.03 1.52 15.95
N GLN A 152 1.09 1.06 16.53
CA GLN A 152 1.25 0.99 17.98
C GLN A 152 1.18 2.38 18.65
N ARG A 153 1.80 3.41 18.05
CA ARG A 153 1.71 4.79 18.56
C ARG A 153 0.30 5.33 18.53
N ALA A 154 -0.43 5.10 17.44
CA ALA A 154 -1.83 5.47 17.31
C ALA A 154 -2.71 4.78 18.37
N GLN A 155 -2.49 3.48 18.63
CA GLN A 155 -3.18 2.72 19.68
C GLN A 155 -2.91 3.26 21.09
N VAL A 156 -1.66 3.58 21.42
CA VAL A 156 -1.29 4.14 22.73
C VAL A 156 -1.94 5.51 22.95
N ARG A 157 -2.02 6.33 21.90
CA ARG A 157 -2.67 7.64 21.96
C ARG A 157 -4.16 7.53 22.24
N LEU A 158 -4.87 6.60 21.59
CA LEU A 158 -6.29 6.35 21.86
C LEU A 158 -6.54 5.89 23.30
N ARG A 159 -5.64 5.08 23.86
CA ARG A 159 -5.71 4.64 25.27
C ARG A 159 -5.40 5.74 26.29
N THR A 160 -4.83 6.86 25.84
CA THR A 160 -4.52 8.01 26.69
C THR A 160 -5.35 9.23 26.27
N PRO A 161 -6.69 9.20 26.39
CA PRO A 161 -7.52 10.35 26.07
C PRO A 161 -7.44 11.34 27.25
N GLY A 162 -6.50 12.28 27.17
CA GLY A 162 -6.49 13.47 28.02
C GLY A 162 -5.43 13.49 29.10
N ARG A 163 -4.47 14.40 28.93
CA ARG A 163 -3.91 15.19 30.03
C ARG A 163 -3.69 16.62 29.56
#